data_AF-A0A6A6VK11-F1
#
_entry.id   AF-A0A6A6VK11-F1
#
_cell.length_a   1.000
_cell.length_b   1.000
_cell.length_c   1.000
_cell.angle_alpha   90.00
_cell.angle_beta   90.00
_cell.angle_gamma   90.00
#
_symmetry.space_group_name_H-M   'P 1'
#
loop_
_entity.id
_entity.type
_entity.pdbx_description
1 polymer ?
#
loop_
_entity_poly.entity_id
_entity_poly.type
_entity_poly.pdbx_seq_one_letter_code
_entity_poly.pdbx_strand_id
1 'polypeptide(L)'
;MRISLQRNATAEEARTAAGLSVLQWRSFYRITRLEARAITKDYPGLSWANIPAFAQEQVFERVKAQLASEHCPTVELDIFLWRMPTAVRDQRNTGM
;
A
#
# COMPACT_ATOMS: atom_id res chain seq x y z
N MET A 1 4.73 16.21 16.27
CA MET A 1 4.44 14.82 16.66
C MET A 1 3.46 14.26 15.64
N ARG A 2 3.88 13.33 14.78
CA ARG A 2 2.97 12.73 13.79
C ARG A 2 2.21 11.61 14.51
N ILE A 3 0.89 11.67 14.48
CA ILE A 3 0.03 10.60 15.01
C ILE A 3 0.07 9.48 13.96
N SER A 4 0.51 8.29 14.37
CA SER A 4 0.41 7.09 13.53
C SER A 4 -1.04 6.91 13.07
N LEU A 5 -1.26 6.63 11.78
CA LEU A 5 -2.61 6.50 11.24
C LEU A 5 -3.44 5.48 12.04
N GLN A 6 -4.65 5.88 12.44
CA GLN A 6 -5.55 4.98 13.17
C GLN A 6 -5.94 3.79 12.30
N ARG A 7 -6.10 2.61 12.93
CA ARG A 7 -6.43 1.36 12.23
C ARG A 7 -7.70 1.42 11.38
N ASN A 8 -8.66 2.26 11.78
CA ASN A 8 -9.94 2.43 11.10
C ASN A 8 -10.04 3.71 10.27
N ALA A 9 -8.89 4.35 9.99
CA ALA A 9 -8.88 5.55 9.16
C ALA A 9 -9.55 5.30 7.81
N THR A 10 -10.35 6.26 7.39
CA THR A 10 -10.92 6.33 6.05
C THR A 10 -9.84 6.61 5.02
N ALA A 11 -10.15 6.37 3.74
CA ALA A 11 -9.22 6.69 2.65
C ALA A 11 -8.89 8.19 2.59
N GLU A 12 -9.83 9.06 2.96
CA GLU A 12 -9.61 10.51 2.93
C GLU A 12 -8.71 10.97 4.09
N GLU A 13 -8.87 10.40 5.29
CA GLU A 13 -7.96 10.64 6.41
C GLU A 13 -6.56 10.13 6.11
N ALA A 14 -6.43 8.94 5.53
CA ALA A 14 -5.15 8.38 5.11
C ALA A 14 -4.47 9.26 4.04
N ARG A 15 -5.22 9.75 3.05
CA ARG A 15 -4.71 10.65 2.01
C ARG A 15 -4.22 11.97 2.61
N THR A 16 -5.00 12.55 3.51
CA THR A 16 -4.67 13.80 4.20
C THR A 16 -3.42 13.63 5.06
N ALA A 17 -3.33 12.53 5.83
CA ALA A 17 -2.17 12.20 6.64
C ALA A 17 -0.91 11.95 5.79
N ALA A 18 -1.07 11.38 4.60
CA ALA A 18 0.02 11.18 3.63
C ALA A 18 0.47 12.47 2.94
N GLY A 19 -0.31 13.56 3.02
CA GLY A 19 -0.01 14.82 2.32
C GLY A 19 -0.12 14.72 0.80
N LEU A 20 -0.89 13.76 0.30
CA LEU A 20 -1.02 13.50 -1.15
C LEU A 20 -2.20 14.27 -1.74
N SER A 21 -1.99 14.91 -2.88
CA SER A 21 -3.07 15.41 -3.74
C SER A 21 -3.93 14.25 -4.26
N VAL A 22 -5.10 14.56 -4.82
CA VAL A 22 -5.99 13.55 -5.41
C VAL A 22 -5.31 12.74 -6.52
N LEU A 23 -4.49 13.39 -7.35
CA LEU A 23 -3.78 12.71 -8.44
C LEU A 23 -2.67 11.79 -7.93
N GLN A 24 -1.88 12.26 -6.96
CA GLN A 24 -0.84 11.45 -6.31
C GLN A 24 -1.46 10.27 -5.55
N TRP A 25 -2.62 10.47 -4.93
CA TRP A 25 -3.39 9.41 -4.28
C TRP A 25 -3.85 8.33 -5.26
N ARG A 26 -4.28 8.73 -6.46
CA ARG A 26 -4.61 7.78 -7.54
C ARG A 26 -3.40 6.96 -7.97
N SER A 27 -2.23 7.59 -8.10
CA SER A 27 -0.96 6.88 -8.35
C SER A 27 -0.64 5.88 -7.24
N PHE A 28 -0.72 6.30 -5.98
CA PHE A 28 -0.53 5.41 -4.83
C PHE A 28 -1.48 4.20 -4.84
N TYR A 29 -2.76 4.40 -5.14
CA TYR A 29 -3.74 3.30 -5.24
C TYR A 29 -3.45 2.35 -6.39
N ARG A 30 -3.03 2.87 -7.54
CA ARG A 30 -2.67 2.04 -8.70
C ARG A 30 -1.41 1.22 -8.41
N ILE A 31 -0.35 1.86 -7.91
CA ILE A 31 0.92 1.23 -7.56
C ILE A 31 0.70 0.11 -6.53
N THR A 32 0.03 0.41 -5.42
CA THR A 32 -0.23 -0.58 -4.36
C THR A 32 -1.09 -1.76 -4.85
N ARG A 33 -1.99 -1.53 -5.83
CA ARG A 33 -2.74 -2.63 -6.48
C ARG A 33 -1.84 -3.52 -7.34
N LEU A 34 -0.92 -2.94 -8.10
CA LEU A 34 0.04 -3.71 -8.91
C LEU A 34 0.95 -4.57 -8.02
N GLU A 35 1.45 -3.99 -6.93
CA GLU A 35 2.27 -4.71 -5.96
C GLU A 35 1.48 -5.79 -5.22
N ALA A 36 0.22 -5.54 -4.85
CA ALA A 36 -0.66 -6.56 -4.28
C ALA A 36 -0.86 -7.75 -5.26
N ARG A 37 -0.99 -7.48 -6.56
CA ARG A 37 -1.05 -8.51 -7.59
C ARG A 37 0.25 -9.30 -7.72
N ALA A 38 1.41 -8.64 -7.63
CA ALA A 38 2.69 -9.33 -7.69
C ALA A 38 2.87 -10.24 -6.45
N ILE A 39 2.71 -9.67 -5.26
CA ILE A 39 2.98 -10.41 -4.02
C ILE A 39 2.01 -11.58 -3.78
N THR A 40 0.77 -11.48 -4.26
CA THR A 40 -0.20 -12.59 -4.20
C THR A 40 0.12 -13.74 -5.14
N LYS A 41 0.91 -13.50 -6.21
CA LYS A 41 1.44 -14.58 -7.05
C LYS A 41 2.61 -15.27 -6.37
N ASP A 42 3.48 -14.51 -5.72
CA ASP A 42 4.66 -15.05 -5.04
C ASP A 42 4.30 -15.80 -3.75
N TYR A 43 3.24 -15.35 -3.06
CA TYR A 43 2.73 -15.92 -1.80
C TYR A 43 1.24 -16.25 -1.89
N PRO A 44 0.86 -17.26 -2.69
CA PRO A 44 -0.55 -17.58 -2.94
C PRO A 44 -1.27 -18.00 -1.64
N GLY A 45 -2.50 -17.51 -1.48
CA GLY A 45 -3.37 -17.83 -0.34
C GLY A 45 -3.06 -17.09 0.96
N LEU A 46 -1.91 -16.44 1.09
CA LEU A 46 -1.55 -15.71 2.30
C LEU A 46 -2.27 -14.35 2.39
N SER A 47 -2.66 -13.96 3.61
CA SER A 47 -3.05 -12.59 3.92
C SER A 47 -1.80 -11.72 4.06
N TRP A 48 -1.94 -10.40 3.91
CA TRP A 48 -0.81 -9.48 4.06
C TRP A 48 -0.04 -9.68 5.38
N ALA A 49 -0.75 -9.86 6.49
CA ALA A 49 -0.15 -10.06 7.80
C ALA A 49 0.67 -11.36 7.92
N ASN A 50 0.40 -12.35 7.06
CA ASN A 50 1.09 -13.64 7.05
C ASN A 50 2.21 -13.72 6.01
N ILE A 51 2.37 -12.69 5.16
CA ILE A 51 3.50 -12.60 4.23
C ILE A 51 4.77 -12.28 5.05
N PRO A 52 5.92 -12.93 4.76
CA PRO A 52 7.17 -12.66 5.49
C PRO A 52 7.56 -11.19 5.51
N ALA A 53 8.07 -10.70 6.65
CA ALA A 53 8.40 -9.29 6.84
C ALA A 53 9.39 -8.75 5.79
N PHE A 54 10.41 -9.54 5.41
CA PHE A 54 11.37 -9.15 4.37
C PHE A 54 10.69 -8.89 3.02
N ALA A 55 9.64 -9.65 2.70
CA ALA A 55 8.90 -9.48 1.45
C ALA A 55 7.99 -8.25 1.52
N GLN A 56 7.40 -7.97 2.69
CA GLN A 56 6.65 -6.72 2.91
C GLN A 56 7.55 -5.48 2.76
N GLU A 57 8.77 -5.53 3.29
CA GLU A 57 9.77 -4.47 3.17
C GLU A 57 10.19 -4.25 1.72
N GLN A 58 10.46 -5.32 0.95
CA GLN A 58 10.74 -5.21 -0.48
C GLN A 58 9.59 -4.58 -1.26
N VAL A 59 8.33 -4.92 -0.93
CA VAL A 59 7.17 -4.26 -1.53
C VAL A 59 7.14 -2.77 -1.17
N PHE A 60 7.44 -2.40 0.07
CA PHE A 60 7.48 -1.00 0.50
C PHE A 60 8.53 -0.19 -0.29
N GLU A 61 9.74 -0.73 -0.46
CA GLU A 61 10.78 -0.10 -1.27
C GLU A 61 10.35 0.08 -2.73
N ARG A 62 9.71 -0.92 -3.33
CA ARG A 62 9.19 -0.81 -4.70
C ARG A 62 8.08 0.23 -4.82
N VAL A 63 7.18 0.32 -3.85
CA VAL A 63 6.14 1.37 -3.82
C VAL A 63 6.78 2.76 -3.77
N LYS A 64 7.77 2.97 -2.89
CA LYS A 64 8.49 4.26 -2.81
C LYS A 64 9.19 4.60 -4.12
N ALA A 65 9.88 3.63 -4.73
CA ALA A 65 10.57 3.81 -6.00
C ALA A 65 9.61 4.17 -7.14
N GLN A 66 8.46 3.49 -7.24
CA GLN A 66 7.45 3.78 -8.26
C GLN A 66 6.79 5.15 -8.05
N LEU A 67 6.47 5.53 -6.81
CA LEU A 67 5.96 6.86 -6.50
C LEU A 67 6.97 7.96 -6.90
N ALA A 68 8.24 7.77 -6.56
CA ALA A 68 9.30 8.71 -6.93
C ALA A 68 9.44 8.85 -8.45
N SER A 69 9.33 7.74 -9.20
CA SER A 69 9.37 7.75 -10.67
C SER A 69 8.20 8.53 -11.31
N GLU A 70 7.09 8.69 -10.59
CA GLU A 70 5.92 9.46 -10.99
C GLU A 70 5.89 10.87 -10.39
N HIS A 71 7.02 11.35 -9.85
CA HIS A 71 7.13 12.63 -9.15
C HIS A 71 6.11 12.79 -8.01
N CYS A 72 5.71 11.68 -7.39
CA CYS A 72 4.85 11.66 -6.22
C CYS A 72 5.69 11.65 -4.93
N PRO A 73 5.24 12.32 -3.86
CA PRO A 73 5.83 12.17 -2.55
C PRO A 73 5.82 10.71 -2.10
N THR A 74 6.89 10.27 -1.44
CA THR A 74 6.91 8.98 -0.76
C THR A 74 5.90 8.98 0.39
N VAL A 75 5.32 7.82 0.67
CA VAL A 75 4.48 7.62 1.85
C VAL A 75 5.27 7.00 2.98
N GLU A 76 4.85 7.29 4.20
CA GLU A 76 5.39 6.64 5.39
C GLU A 76 4.89 5.19 5.52
N LEU A 77 5.57 4.44 6.39
CA LEU A 77 5.27 3.04 6.63
C LEU A 77 3.84 2.82 7.15
N ASP A 78 3.28 3.71 7.96
CA ASP A 78 1.93 3.58 8.51
C ASP A 78 0.83 3.65 7.43
N ILE A 79 0.96 4.58 6.47
CA ILE A 79 0.07 4.69 5.30
C ILE A 79 0.16 3.42 4.45
N PHE A 80 1.38 2.89 4.27
CA PHE A 80 1.61 1.65 3.55
C PHE A 80 0.97 0.44 4.25
N LEU A 81 1.20 0.30 5.56
CA LEU A 81 0.63 -0.77 6.39
C LEU A 81 -0.88 -0.69 6.52
N TRP A 82 -1.47 0.50 6.43
CA TRP A 82 -2.92 0.67 6.34
C TRP A 82 -3.47 0.19 4.99
N ARG A 83 -2.77 0.49 3.89
CA ARG A 83 -3.25 0.21 2.53
C ARG A 83 -3.14 -1.26 2.13
N MET A 84 -1.99 -1.88 2.38
CA MET A 84 -1.65 -3.20 1.81
C MET A 84 -2.56 -4.36 2.26
N PRO A 85 -3.03 -4.45 3.52
CA PRO A 85 -3.99 -5.48 3.92
C PRO A 85 -5.26 -5.50 3.07
N THR A 86 -5.80 -4.32 2.77
CA THR A 86 -6.98 -4.19 1.92
C THR A 86 -6.64 -4.51 0.47
N ALA A 87 -5.53 -3.99 -0.07
CA ALA A 87 -5.12 -4.25 -1.45
C ALA A 87 -4.92 -5.75 -1.75
N VAL A 88 -4.28 -6.48 -0.84
CA VAL A 88 -4.05 -7.94 -0.98
C VAL A 88 -5.35 -8.72 -0.85
N ARG A 89 -6.22 -8.35 0.09
CA ARG A 89 -7.55 -8.98 0.23
C ARG A 89 -8.38 -8.79 -1.04
N ASP A 90 -8.47 -7.57 -1.56
CA ASP A 90 -9.24 -7.27 -2.76
C ASP A 90 -8.72 -8.07 -3.97
N GLN A 91 -7.40 -8.17 -4.09
CA GLN A 91 -6.75 -8.93 -5.17
C GLN A 91 -7.04 -10.43 -5.09
N ARG A 92 -7.06 -11.01 -3.88
CA ARG A 92 -7.42 -12.42 -3.67
C ARG A 92 -8.88 -12.68 -4.02
N ASN A 93 -9.78 -11.76 -3.68
CA ASN A 93 -11.20 -11.88 -3.97
C ASN A 93 -11.55 -11.66 -5.45
N THR A 94 -10.72 -10.91 -6.19
CA THR A 94 -10.91 -10.69 -7.64
C THR A 94 -10.47 -11.90 -8.48
N GLY A 95 -9.66 -12.80 -7.91
CA GLY A 95 -9.18 -14.02 -8.57
C GLY A 95 -9.97 -15.29 -8.25
N MET A 96 -11.05 -15.18 -7.46
CA MET A 96 -12.09 -16.22 -7.29
C MET A 96 -13.21 -15.97 -8.28
#